data_AF-A0A453SR75-F1
#
_entry.id   AF-A0A453SR75-F1
#
_cell.length_a   1.000
_cell.length_b   1.000
_cell.length_c   1.000
_cell.angle_alpha   90.00
_cell.angle_beta   90.00
_cell.angle_gamma   90.00
#
_symmetry.space_group_name_H-M   'P 1'
#
loop_
_entity.id
_entity.type
_entity.pdbx_description
1 polymer ?
#
loop_
_entity_poly.entity_id
_entity_poly.type
_entity_poly.pdbx_seq_one_letter_code
_entity_poly.pdbx_strand_id
1 'polypeptide(L)' 'MAKLGWLASLAAAVVVVVTLRSPLAAAQLRPGYYASICPNLETIVRNSVRQSMAQSQISAGATLRLFFHDCA' A
#
# COMPACT_ATOMS: atom_id res chain seq x y z
N MET A 1 6.53 27.60 -36.94
CA MET A 1 5.42 27.66 -35.97
C MET A 1 4.55 26.40 -35.98
N ALA A 2 4.02 25.96 -37.14
CA ALA A 2 3.20 24.75 -37.23
C ALA A 2 3.89 23.45 -36.74
N LYS A 3 5.17 23.25 -37.06
CA LYS A 3 5.95 22.08 -36.61
C LYS A 3 6.14 22.03 -35.08
N LEU A 4 6.29 23.19 -34.44
CA LEU A 4 6.42 23.30 -32.99
C LEU A 4 5.09 22.99 -32.28
N GLY A 5 3.97 23.42 -32.86
CA GLY A 5 2.63 23.10 -32.36
C GLY A 5 2.33 21.60 -32.41
N TRP A 6 2.68 20.92 -33.50
CA TRP A 6 2.49 19.47 -33.63
C TRP A 6 3.34 18.68 -32.62
N LEU A 7 4.59 19.08 -32.41
CA LEU A 7 5.47 18.47 -31.40
C LEU A 7 4.92 18.67 -29.99
N ALA A 8 4.39 19.86 -29.68
CA ALA A 8 3.77 20.15 -28.38
C ALA A 8 2.49 19.31 -28.16
N SER A 9 1.64 19.16 -29.17
CA SER A 9 0.44 18.32 -29.09
C SER A 9 0.77 16.84 -28.91
N LEU A 10 1.79 16.33 -29.60
CA LEU A 10 2.26 14.96 -29.43
C LEU A 10 2.83 14.72 -28.04
N ALA A 11 3.65 15.65 -27.53
CA ALA A 11 4.18 15.59 -26.18
C ALA A 11 3.05 15.59 -25.13
N ALA A 12 2.05 16.45 -25.27
CA ALA A 12 0.89 16.49 -24.39
C ALA A 12 0.09 15.18 -24.42
N ALA A 13 -0.13 14.61 -25.60
CA ALA A 13 -0.81 13.32 -25.75
C ALA A 13 -0.03 12.17 -25.08
N VAL A 14 1.30 12.16 -25.23
CA VAL A 14 2.17 11.17 -24.56
C VAL A 14 2.09 11.30 -23.03
N VAL A 15 2.15 12.52 -22.50
CA VAL A 15 2.04 12.77 -21.05
C VAL A 15 0.70 12.27 -20.51
N VAL A 16 -0.41 12.55 -21.20
CA VAL A 16 -1.75 12.08 -20.83
C VAL A 16 -1.85 10.55 -20.87
N VAL A 17 -1.27 9.90 -21.88
CA VAL A 17 -1.25 8.43 -21.96
C VAL A 17 -0.41 7.81 -20.85
N VAL A 18 0.70 8.43 -20.47
CA VAL A 18 1.58 7.95 -19.37
C VAL A 18 0.90 8.09 -18.02
N THR A 19 0.22 9.21 -17.74
CA THR A 19 -0.49 9.42 -16.47
C THR A 19 -1.70 8.50 -16.32
N LEU A 20 -2.43 8.21 -17.41
CA LEU A 20 -3.55 7.25 -17.41
C LEU A 20 -3.11 5.80 -17.29
N ARG A 21 -1.86 5.48 -17.65
CA ARG A 21 -1.27 4.14 -17.55
C ARG A 21 -0.47 3.90 -16.28
N SER A 22 -0.28 4.92 -15.46
CA SER A 22 0.30 4.69 -14.14
C SER A 22 -0.70 3.82 -13.38
N PRO A 23 -0.33 2.60 -12.96
CA PRO A 23 -1.18 1.89 -12.03
C PRO A 23 -1.36 2.86 -10.85
N LEU A 24 -2.60 3.05 -10.39
CA LEU A 24 -2.78 3.39 -8.98
C LEU A 24 -1.86 2.42 -8.26
N ALA A 25 -1.00 2.90 -7.35
CA ALA A 25 -0.09 2.04 -6.60
C ALA A 25 -0.91 1.09 -5.71
N ALA A 26 -1.57 0.12 -6.34
CA ALA A 26 -2.15 -1.04 -5.74
C ALA A 26 -0.93 -1.90 -5.44
N ALA A 27 -0.45 -1.79 -4.20
CA ALA A 27 0.50 -2.75 -3.68
C ALA A 27 -0.03 -4.15 -4.06
N GLN A 28 0.85 -5.00 -4.61
CA GLN A 28 0.50 -6.38 -4.98
C GLN A 28 0.31 -7.21 -3.70
N LEU A 29 -0.75 -6.90 -2.96
CA LEU A 29 -1.11 -7.55 -1.72
C LEU A 29 -1.67 -8.92 -2.06
N ARG A 30 -1.14 -9.93 -1.38
CA ARG A 30 -1.67 -11.29 -1.45
C ARG A 30 -1.56 -11.94 -0.08
N PRO A 31 -2.56 -12.76 0.33
CA PRO A 31 -2.41 -13.62 1.48
C PRO A 31 -1.12 -14.45 1.39
N GLY A 32 -0.42 -14.63 2.51
CA GLY A 32 0.82 -15.39 2.54
C GLY A 32 1.98 -14.76 1.76
N TYR A 33 2.01 -13.43 1.57
CA TYR A 33 3.12 -12.74 0.91
C TYR A 33 4.50 -13.15 1.45
N TYR A 34 4.59 -13.36 2.77
CA TYR A 34 5.82 -13.76 3.45
C TYR A 34 6.04 -15.28 3.57
N ALA A 35 5.20 -16.14 2.98
CA ALA A 35 5.24 -17.58 3.22
C ALA A 35 6.60 -18.23 2.89
N SER A 36 7.35 -17.71 1.92
CA SER A 36 8.69 -18.21 1.54
C SER A 36 9.85 -17.63 2.34
N ILE A 37 9.63 -16.53 3.07
CA ILE A 37 10.67 -15.80 3.81
C ILE A 37 10.50 -16.03 5.31
N CYS A 38 9.26 -15.90 5.79
CA CYS A 38 8.86 -16.09 7.18
C CYS A 38 7.51 -16.82 7.22
N PRO A 39 7.49 -18.17 7.13
CA PRO A 39 6.25 -18.94 7.03
C PRO A 39 5.34 -18.81 8.26
N ASN A 40 5.90 -18.45 9.42
CA ASN A 40 5.17 -18.30 10.67
C ASN A 40 4.80 -16.84 11.01
N LEU A 41 5.00 -15.89 10.10
CA LEU A 41 4.83 -14.46 10.37
C LEU A 41 3.45 -14.14 10.97
N GLU A 42 2.38 -14.60 10.33
CA GLU A 42 1.01 -14.33 10.79
C GLU A 42 0.75 -14.91 12.19
N THR A 43 1.28 -16.09 12.49
CA THR A 43 1.20 -16.72 13.82
C THR A 43 1.96 -15.91 14.87
N ILE A 44 3.18 -15.47 14.56
CA ILE A 44 4.01 -14.65 15.46
C ILE A 44 3.27 -13.35 15.80
N VAL A 45 2.80 -12.62 14.79
CA VAL A 45 2.07 -11.35 15.00
C VAL A 45 0.80 -11.58 15.82
N ARG A 46 0.03 -12.64 15.51
CA ARG A 46 -1.20 -12.96 16.25
C ARG A 46 -0.93 -13.27 17.73
N ASN A 47 0.14 -14.01 18.03
CA ASN A 47 0.51 -14.34 19.41
C ASN A 47 0.95 -13.09 20.17
N SER A 48 1.76 -12.22 19.56
CA SER A 48 2.19 -10.95 20.16
C SER A 48 1.02 -10.02 20.45
N VAL A 49 0.07 -9.89 19.51
CA VAL A 49 -1.14 -9.09 19.71
C VAL A 49 -1.99 -9.67 20.84
N ARG A 50 -2.20 -10.99 20.89
CA ARG A 50 -2.92 -11.66 21.99
C ARG A 50 -2.26 -11.40 23.34
N GLN A 51 -0.94 -11.48 23.42
CA GLN A 51 -0.20 -11.20 24.64
C GLN A 51 -0.40 -9.74 25.09
N SER A 52 -0.30 -8.78 24.16
CA SER A 52 -0.55 -7.36 24.43
C SER A 52 -1.98 -7.10 24.92
N MET A 53 -2.97 -7.78 24.34
CA MET A 53 -4.37 -7.70 24.79
C MET A 53 -4.58 -8.32 26.17
N ALA A 54 -3.88 -9.40 26.49
CA ALA A 54 -3.94 -10.02 27.82
C ALA A 54 -3.33 -9.12 28.91
N GLN A 55 -2.33 -8.32 28.56
CA GLN A 55 -1.75 -7.31 29.45
C GLN A 55 -2.63 -6.07 29.58
N SER A 56 -3.28 -5.63 28.50
CA SER A 56 -4.23 -4.50 28.51
C SER A 56 -5.29 -4.65 27.43
N GLN A 57 -6.56 -4.67 27.83
CA GLN A 57 -7.69 -4.78 26.91
C GLN A 57 -7.79 -3.59 25.94
N ILE A 58 -7.27 -2.43 26.32
CA ILE A 58 -7.25 -1.21 25.47
C ILE A 58 -6.32 -1.38 24.26
N SER A 59 -5.32 -2.26 24.35
CA SER A 59 -4.33 -2.49 23.28
C SER A 59 -4.98 -2.82 21.93
N ALA A 60 -6.09 -3.58 21.90
CA ALA A 60 -6.77 -3.90 20.64
C ALA A 60 -7.29 -2.64 19.92
N GLY A 61 -8.02 -1.79 20.65
CA GLY A 61 -8.55 -0.54 20.09
C GLY A 61 -7.45 0.46 19.74
N ALA A 62 -6.41 0.54 20.57
CA ALA A 62 -5.25 1.39 20.32
C ALA A 62 -4.49 0.98 19.05
N THR A 63 -4.25 -0.33 18.84
CA THR A 63 -3.60 -0.84 17.62
C THR A 63 -4.42 -0.55 16.37
N LEU A 64 -5.75 -0.75 16.40
CA LEU A 64 -6.60 -0.41 15.27
C LEU A 64 -6.53 1.09 14.97
N ARG A 65 -6.64 1.95 15.99
CA ARG A 65 -6.50 3.40 15.83
C ARG A 65 -5.16 3.75 15.20
N LEU A 66 -4.05 3.20 15.70
CA LEU A 66 -2.72 3.46 15.14
C LEU A 66 -2.65 3.09 13.66
N PHE A 67 -3.17 1.93 13.26
CA PHE A 67 -3.23 1.53 11.85
C PHE A 67 -4.00 2.54 10.99
N PHE A 68 -5.16 3.03 11.46
CA PHE A 68 -5.90 4.07 10.74
C PHE A 68 -5.16 5.42 10.71
N HIS A 69 -4.38 5.76 11.73
CA HIS A 69 -3.57 6.99 11.76
C HIS A 69 -2.37 6.91 10.80
N ASP A 70 -1.78 5.73 10.60
CA ASP A 70 -0.64 5.52 9.69
C ASP A 70 -1.03 5.45 8.20
N CYS A 71 -2.25 5.00 7.92
CA CYS A 71 -2.74 4.78 6.56
C CYS A 71 -3.60 5.94 6.01
N ALA A 72 -3.71 7.06 6.74
CA ALA A 72 -4.50 8.23 6.36
C ALA A 72 -3.85 9.06 5.25
#